data_AF-A0A7J2KFN8-F1
#
_entry.id   AF-A0A7J2KFN8-F1
#
_cell.length_a   1.000
_cell.length_b   1.000
_cell.length_c   1.000
_cell.angle_alpha   90.00
_cell.angle_beta   90.00
_cell.angle_gamma   90.00
#
_symmetry.space_group_name_H-M   'P 1'
#
loop_
_entity.id
_entity.type
_entity.pdbx_description
1 polymer ?
#
loop_
_entity_poly.entity_id
_entity_poly.type
_entity_poly.pdbx_seq_one_letter_code
_entity_poly.pdbx_strand_id
1 'polypeptide(L)' 'VKAEFPVDPLEIKKYFLNPPKTETYSIEWKEPDEKAIIEILVYEHDFSETRVKNALQRLKKAYREHIKTKQLGLDIWFR' A
#
# COMPACT_ATOMS: atom_id res chain seq x y z
N VAL A 1 -24.07 6.29 35.74
CA VAL A 1 -22.72 6.86 35.56
C VAL A 1 -22.79 7.79 34.37
N LYS A 2 -22.55 9.10 34.54
CA LYS A 2 -22.37 10.01 33.40
C LYS A 2 -20.99 9.73 32.83
N ALA A 3 -20.91 9.48 31.53
CA ALA A 3 -19.63 9.34 30.84
C ALA A 3 -19.04 10.74 30.62
N GLU A 4 -17.77 10.91 31.00
CA GLU A 4 -17.00 12.13 30.76
C GLU A 4 -16.20 11.95 29.47
N PHE A 5 -16.31 12.91 28.57
CA PHE A 5 -15.59 12.91 27.30
C PHE A 5 -14.72 14.16 27.20
N PRO A 6 -13.52 14.06 26.58
CA PRO A 6 -12.63 15.20 26.40
C PRO A 6 -13.14 16.23 25.38
N VAL A 7 -14.11 15.84 24.54
CA VAL A 7 -14.76 16.67 23.51
C VAL A 7 -16.24 16.29 23.42
N ASP A 8 -17.04 17.11 22.74
CA ASP A 8 -18.46 16.80 22.50
C ASP A 8 -18.61 15.43 21.81
N PRO A 9 -19.33 14.47 22.41
CA PRO A 9 -19.59 13.16 21.82
C PRO A 9 -20.21 13.23 20.41
N LEU A 10 -20.94 14.30 20.09
CA LEU A 10 -21.52 14.50 18.76
C LEU A 10 -20.44 14.80 17.69
N GLU A 11 -19.38 15.52 18.05
CA GLU A 11 -18.25 15.75 17.14
C GLU A 11 -17.45 14.45 16.91
N ILE A 12 -17.29 13.63 17.95
CA ILE A 12 -16.71 12.27 17.80
C ILE A 12 -17.56 11.46 16.82
N LYS A 13 -18.88 11.39 17.04
CA LYS A 13 -19.81 10.68 16.15
C LYS A 13 -19.72 11.19 14.70
N LYS A 14 -19.68 12.52 14.51
CA LYS A 14 -19.60 13.15 13.19
C LYS A 14 -18.30 12.79 12.47
N TYR A 15 -17.17 12.81 13.17
CA TYR A 15 -15.87 12.42 12.60
C TYR A 15 -15.87 10.95 12.15
N PHE A 16 -16.44 10.04 12.94
CA PHE A 16 -16.53 8.64 12.54
C PHE A 16 -17.51 8.41 11.37
N LEU A 17 -18.62 9.14 11.32
CA LEU A 17 -19.61 9.00 10.25
C LEU A 17 -19.15 9.65 8.94
N ASN A 18 -18.47 10.80 9.01
CA ASN A 18 -18.00 11.57 7.87
C ASN A 18 -16.55 12.00 8.10
N PRO A 19 -15.59 11.05 8.10
CA PRO A 19 -14.20 11.40 8.24
C PRO A 19 -13.76 12.22 7.02
N PRO A 20 -12.81 13.15 7.18
CA PRO A 20 -12.16 13.77 6.04
C PRO A 20 -11.52 12.68 5.19
N LYS A 21 -12.01 12.51 3.97
CA LYS A 21 -11.52 11.53 2.99
C LYS A 21 -11.15 12.24 1.69
N THR A 22 -10.21 11.65 0.97
CA THR A 22 -9.90 12.03 -0.41
C THR A 22 -10.25 10.88 -1.33
N GLU A 23 -10.88 11.17 -2.46
CA GLU A 23 -11.08 10.22 -3.56
C GLU A 23 -10.01 10.41 -4.65
N THR A 24 -9.13 11.40 -4.47
CA THR A 24 -8.07 11.74 -5.43
C THR A 24 -6.83 10.90 -5.17
N TYR A 25 -6.85 9.65 -5.63
CA TYR A 25 -5.69 8.77 -5.71
C TYR A 25 -5.88 7.74 -6.83
N SER A 26 -4.77 7.25 -7.41
CA SER A 26 -4.79 6.13 -8.34
C SER A 26 -4.18 4.88 -7.69
N ILE A 27 -4.84 3.74 -7.88
CA ILE A 27 -4.31 2.44 -7.47
C ILE A 27 -3.56 1.87 -8.67
N GLU A 28 -2.25 2.15 -8.71
CA GLU A 28 -1.35 1.71 -9.78
C GLU A 28 -0.17 0.96 -9.21
N TRP A 29 0.19 -0.14 -9.87
CA TRP A 29 1.41 -0.86 -9.58
C TRP A 29 2.45 -0.51 -10.63
N LYS A 30 3.52 0.17 -10.20
CA LYS A 30 4.64 0.58 -11.05
C LYS A 30 5.82 -0.38 -10.87
N GLU A 31 6.71 -0.42 -11.86
CA GLU A 31 7.90 -1.25 -11.79
C GLU A 31 8.81 -0.75 -10.65
N PRO A 32 9.32 -1.64 -9.79
CA PRO A 32 10.13 -1.24 -8.65
C PRO A 32 11.50 -0.70 -9.09
N ASP A 33 11.88 0.46 -8.56
CA ASP A 33 13.22 1.03 -8.74
C ASP A 33 14.20 0.34 -7.78
N GLU A 34 14.99 -0.59 -8.32
CA GLU A 34 16.00 -1.33 -7.56
C GLU A 34 17.04 -0.43 -6.90
N LYS A 35 17.48 0.62 -7.60
CA LYS A 35 18.57 1.46 -7.10
C LYS A 35 18.11 2.27 -5.90
N ALA A 36 16.96 2.92 -6.03
CA ALA A 36 16.36 3.70 -4.95
C ALA A 36 16.03 2.83 -3.72
N ILE A 37 15.55 1.60 -3.94
CA ILE A 37 15.26 0.66 -2.84
C ILE A 37 16.53 0.27 -2.09
N ILE A 38 17.62 -0.04 -2.80
CA ILE A 38 18.91 -0.37 -2.17
C ILE A 38 19.46 0.85 -1.42
N GLU A 39 19.38 2.03 -2.02
CA GLU A 39 19.86 3.27 -1.41
C GLU A 39 19.20 3.55 -0.06
N ILE A 40 17.87 3.60 -0.05
CA ILE A 40 17.10 3.89 1.16
C ILE A 40 17.26 2.76 2.20
N LEU A 41 17.12 1.49 1.80
CA LEU A 41 17.11 0.42 2.79
C LEU A 41 18.51 0.04 3.28
N VAL A 42 19.50 -0.06 2.39
CA VAL A 42 20.83 -0.56 2.74
C VAL A 42 21.73 0.58 3.20
N TYR A 43 21.81 1.68 2.45
CA TYR A 43 22.75 2.76 2.76
C TYR A 43 22.20 3.75 3.79
N GLU A 44 20.90 4.06 3.78
CA GLU A 44 20.32 5.02 4.76
C GLU A 44 19.80 4.33 6.04
N HIS A 45 19.37 3.06 5.95
CA HIS A 45 18.73 2.35 7.07
C HIS A 45 19.45 1.06 7.50
N ASP A 46 20.65 0.78 6.98
CA ASP A 46 21.52 -0.34 7.38
C ASP A 46 20.88 -1.74 7.29
N PHE A 47 19.92 -1.94 6.38
CA PHE A 47 19.37 -3.28 6.13
C PHE A 47 20.43 -4.16 5.46
N SER A 48 20.38 -5.47 5.76
CA SER A 48 21.23 -6.45 5.10
C SER A 48 21.03 -6.46 3.58
N GLU A 49 22.05 -6.04 2.85
CA GLU A 49 22.04 -5.96 1.38
C GLU A 49 21.61 -7.29 0.74
N THR A 50 22.14 -8.41 1.24
CA THR A 50 21.79 -9.75 0.75
C THR A 50 20.30 -10.05 0.92
N ARG A 51 19.71 -9.68 2.06
CA ARG A 51 18.27 -9.88 2.30
C ARG A 51 17.43 -8.99 1.41
N VAL A 52 17.82 -7.72 1.24
CA VAL A 52 17.13 -6.76 0.37
C VAL A 52 17.15 -7.23 -1.08
N LYS A 53 18.31 -7.64 -1.60
CA LYS A 53 18.43 -8.19 -2.98
C LYS A 53 17.54 -9.41 -3.19
N ASN A 54 17.52 -10.35 -2.24
CA ASN A 54 16.67 -11.54 -2.34
C ASN A 54 15.17 -11.19 -2.34
N ALA A 55 14.74 -10.26 -1.49
CA ALA A 55 13.36 -9.78 -1.48
C ALA A 55 12.99 -9.06 -2.78
N LEU A 56 13.90 -8.26 -3.32
CA LEU A 56 13.71 -7.53 -4.57
C LEU A 56 13.54 -8.48 -5.77
N GLN A 57 14.30 -9.58 -5.83
CA GLN A 57 14.12 -10.59 -6.87
C GLN A 57 12.71 -11.21 -6.83
N ARG A 58 12.20 -11.50 -5.63
CA ARG A 58 10.82 -11.99 -5.45
C ARG A 58 9.78 -10.95 -5.88
N LEU A 59 9.99 -9.68 -5.52
CA LEU A 59 9.11 -8.58 -5.92
C LEU A 59 9.06 -8.43 -7.45
N LYS A 60 10.23 -8.41 -8.11
CA LYS A 60 10.32 -8.33 -9.57
C LYS A 60 9.64 -9.50 -10.26
N LYS A 61 9.80 -10.71 -9.73
CA LYS A 61 9.14 -11.91 -10.25
C LYS A 61 7.62 -11.77 -10.17
N ALA A 62 7.09 -11.45 -8.99
CA ALA A 62 5.66 -11.27 -8.77
C ALA A 62 5.07 -10.14 -9.64
N TYR A 63 5.79 -9.03 -9.79
CA TYR A 63 5.37 -7.92 -10.66
C TYR A 63 5.23 -8.37 -12.12
N ARG A 64 6.18 -9.13 -12.65
CA ARG A 64 6.08 -9.64 -14.03
C ARG A 64 4.94 -10.65 -14.20
N GLU A 65 4.80 -11.58 -13.26
CA GLU A 65 3.87 -12.71 -13.36
C GLU A 65 2.40 -12.30 -13.13
N HIS A 66 2.14 -11.38 -12.20
CA HIS A 66 0.77 -11.10 -11.75
C HIS A 66 0.27 -9.69 -12.10
N ILE A 67 1.18 -8.73 -12.29
CA ILE A 67 0.81 -7.32 -12.44
C ILE A 67 0.97 -6.88 -13.90
N LYS A 68 2.15 -7.11 -14.48
CA LYS A 68 2.44 -6.78 -15.89
C LYS A 68 1.69 -7.69 -16.84
N THR A 69 1.62 -8.99 -16.53
CA THR A 69 0.88 -9.97 -17.30
C THR A 69 -0.51 -10.11 -16.68
N LYS A 70 -1.42 -9.20 -17.03
CA LYS A 70 -2.78 -9.17 -16.47
C LYS A 70 -3.58 -10.34 -17.02
N GLN A 71 -3.61 -11.46 -16.29
CA GLN A 71 -4.48 -12.57 -16.64
C GLN A 71 -5.91 -12.22 -16.22
N LEU A 72 -6.72 -11.78 -17.20
CA LEU A 72 -8.13 -11.50 -16.98
C LEU A 72 -8.89 -12.83 -16.88
N GLY A 73 -9.66 -13.00 -15.80
CA GLY A 73 -10.56 -14.14 -15.67
C GLY A 73 -11.74 -14.04 -16.64
N LEU A 74 -12.23 -15.18 -17.11
CA LEU A 74 -13.39 -15.23 -18.02
C LEU A 74 -14.68 -14.68 -17.37
N ASP A 75 -14.74 -14.61 -16.04
CA ASP A 75 -15.84 -14.03 -15.26
C ASP A 75 -16.12 -12.56 -15.61
N ILE A 76 -15.12 -11.83 -16.13
CA ILE A 76 -15.29 -10.45 -16.60
C ILE A 76 -16.22 -10.37 -17.83
N TRP A 77 -16.37 -11.48 -18.57
CA TRP A 77 -17.16 -11.56 -19.80
C TRP A 77 -18.56 -12.16 -19.59
N PHE A 78 -18.82 -12.76 -18.44
CA PHE A 78 -20.12 -13.33 -18.11
C PHE A 78 -20.79 -12.45 -17.03
N ARG A 79 -21.56 -11.45 -17.48
CA ARG A 79 -22.53 -10.74 -16.64
C ARG A 79 -23.87 -11.47 -16.64
#